data_AF-A0A2V6YVI8-F1
#
_entry.id   AF-A0A2V6YVI8-F1
#
_cell.length_a   1.000
_cell.length_b   1.000
_cell.length_c   1.000
_cell.angle_alpha   90.00
_cell.angle_beta   90.00
_cell.angle_gamma   90.00
#
_symmetry.space_group_name_H-M   'P 1'
#
loop_
_entity.id
_entity.type
_entity.pdbx_description
1 polymer ?
#
loop_
_entity_poly.entity_id
_entity_poly.type
_entity_poly.pdbx_seq_one_letter_code
_entity_poly.pdbx_strand_id
1 'polypeptide(L)'
;MSEWHGLRPQTDAGARVVDDLMFRFLVDLEIQKARRLRYCVSLVCLAVESAPADTRKLSLPSLVEILTRYTRGTDVLARWAPASLALLLVDAE
;
A
#
# COMPACT_ATOMS: atom_id res chain seq x y z
N MET A 1 22.97 -4.91 22.30
CA MET A 1 21.60 -5.06 22.84
C MET A 1 20.70 -4.20 21.98
N SER A 2 20.11 -4.78 20.93
CA SER A 2 19.41 -4.01 19.89
C SER A 2 18.00 -3.67 20.36
N GLU A 3 17.69 -2.37 20.34
CA GLU A 3 16.46 -1.79 20.85
C GLU A 3 15.31 -2.03 19.87
N TRP A 4 14.30 -2.79 20.30
CA TRP A 4 13.08 -3.09 19.55
C TRP A 4 12.05 -1.94 19.62
N HIS A 5 12.50 -0.69 19.44
CA HIS A 5 11.62 0.48 19.41
C HIS A 5 10.99 0.62 18.02
N GLY A 6 9.95 -0.17 17.73
CA GLY A 6 9.24 -0.04 16.45
C GLY A 6 7.89 -0.76 16.35
N LEU A 7 7.58 -1.70 17.24
CA LEU A 7 6.34 -2.49 17.16
C LEU A 7 5.15 -1.82 17.84
N ARG A 8 5.04 -0.48 17.78
CA ARG A 8 3.76 0.15 18.11
C ARG A 8 2.83 -0.04 16.92
N PRO A 9 1.63 -0.64 17.08
CA PRO A 9 0.63 -0.59 16.03
C PRO A 9 0.35 0.88 15.77
N GLN A 10 0.71 1.38 14.59
CA GLN A 10 0.24 2.69 14.17
C GLN A 10 -1.29 2.58 14.08
N THR A 11 -1.96 3.26 14.99
CA THR A 11 -3.42 3.49 14.99
C THR A 11 -3.82 4.48 13.90
N ASP A 12 -3.16 4.43 12.75
CA ASP A 12 -3.64 5.12 11.57
C ASP A 12 -4.65 4.17 10.95
N ALA A 13 -5.91 4.59 10.86
CA ALA A 13 -7.03 3.73 10.43
C ALA A 13 -6.97 3.34 8.94
N GLY A 14 -5.83 3.63 8.29
CA GLY A 14 -5.59 3.47 6.86
C GLY A 14 -4.45 2.51 6.55
N ALA A 15 -4.29 2.19 5.27
CA ALA A 15 -3.23 1.29 4.83
C ALA A 15 -1.82 1.76 5.19
N ARG A 16 -0.94 0.78 5.39
CA ARG A 16 0.46 1.03 5.72
C ARG A 16 1.23 1.41 4.47
N VAL A 17 1.85 2.60 4.49
CA VAL A 17 2.75 3.03 3.42
C VAL A 17 4.15 2.50 3.72
N VAL A 18 4.72 1.74 2.79
CA VAL A 18 6.04 1.10 2.92
C VAL A 18 6.91 1.34 1.67
N ASP A 19 8.20 1.04 1.77
CA ASP A 19 9.12 1.03 0.63
C ASP A 19 8.94 -0.22 -0.27
N ASP A 20 9.56 -0.21 -1.45
CA ASP A 20 9.44 -1.28 -2.45
C ASP A 20 9.89 -2.65 -1.93
N LEU A 21 11.00 -2.71 -1.18
CA LEU A 21 11.55 -3.97 -0.70
C LEU A 21 10.62 -4.59 0.34
N MET A 22 10.14 -3.78 1.28
CA MET A 22 9.17 -4.19 2.28
C MET A 22 7.84 -4.62 1.63
N PHE A 23 7.40 -3.90 0.60
CA PHE A 23 6.19 -4.27 -0.14
C PHE A 23 6.29 -5.66 -0.74
N ARG A 24 7.38 -5.95 -1.46
CA ARG A 24 7.60 -7.26 -2.09
C ARG A 24 7.66 -8.39 -1.06
N PHE A 25 8.34 -8.14 0.06
CA PHE A 25 8.36 -9.08 1.18
C PHE A 25 6.95 -9.36 1.74
N LEU A 26 6.14 -8.31 1.95
CA LEU A 26 4.78 -8.45 2.46
C LEU A 26 3.87 -9.18 1.47
N VAL A 27 4.04 -8.96 0.16
CA VAL A 27 3.32 -9.71 -0.88
C VAL A 27 3.61 -11.21 -0.78
N ASP A 28 4.87 -11.60 -0.70
CA ASP A 28 5.25 -13.01 -0.57
C ASP A 28 4.67 -13.63 0.70
N LEU A 29 4.73 -12.91 1.82
CA LEU A 29 4.15 -13.33 3.09
C LEU A 29 2.62 -13.49 2.99
N GLU A 30 1.93 -12.53 2.38
CA GLU A 30 0.48 -12.55 2.24
C GLU A 30 0.01 -13.71 1.36
N ILE A 31 0.73 -14.01 0.28
CA ILE A 31 0.46 -15.17 -0.57
C ILE A 31 0.53 -16.47 0.24
N GLN A 32 1.56 -16.62 1.10
CA GLN A 32 1.69 -17.82 1.94
C GLN A 32 0.55 -17.94 2.95
N LYS A 33 0.16 -16.83 3.59
CA LYS A 33 -0.98 -16.79 4.53
C LYS A 33 -2.30 -17.08 3.82
N ALA A 34 -2.58 -16.44 2.68
CA ALA A 34 -3.78 -16.61 1.87
C ALA A 34 -3.97 -18.07 1.42
N ARG A 35 -2.88 -18.74 1.00
CA ARG A 35 -2.91 -20.17 0.66
C ARG A 35 -3.35 -21.05 1.83
N ARG A 36 -2.91 -20.73 3.05
CA ARG A 36 -3.22 -21.51 4.26
C ARG A 36 -4.61 -21.20 4.82
N LEU A 37 -4.98 -19.94 4.84
CA LEU A 37 -6.19 -19.43 5.49
C LEU A 37 -7.37 -19.27 4.53
N ARG A 38 -7.15 -19.47 3.22
CA ARG A 38 -8.18 -19.52 2.17
C ARG A 38 -8.94 -18.21 1.97
N TYR A 39 -8.28 -17.07 2.16
CA TYR A 39 -8.78 -15.75 1.74
C TYR A 39 -8.11 -15.28 0.44
N CYS A 40 -8.67 -14.24 -0.16
CA CYS A 40 -8.17 -13.65 -1.40
C CYS A 40 -7.24 -12.46 -1.12
N VAL A 41 -6.24 -12.29 -1.98
CA VAL A 41 -5.38 -11.10 -2.01
C VAL A 41 -5.49 -10.46 -3.38
N SER A 42 -5.50 -9.14 -3.43
CA SER A 42 -5.53 -8.39 -4.69
C SER A 42 -4.33 -7.46 -4.78
N LEU A 43 -3.66 -7.50 -5.93
CA LEU A 43 -2.54 -6.62 -6.26
C LEU A 43 -3.01 -5.61 -7.30
N VAL A 44 -2.94 -4.33 -6.95
CA VAL A 44 -3.33 -3.23 -7.85
C VAL A 44 -2.12 -2.35 -8.10
N CYS A 45 -1.86 -2.04 -9.37
CA CYS A 45 -0.85 -1.08 -9.77
C CYS A 45 -1.54 0.11 -10.44
N LEU A 46 -1.29 1.31 -9.92
CA LEU A 46 -1.83 2.56 -10.40
C LEU A 46 -0.69 3.39 -10.98
N ALA A 47 -0.78 3.72 -12.26
CA ALA A 47 0.08 4.72 -12.88
C ALA A 47 -0.66 6.07 -12.88
N VAL A 48 0.01 7.12 -12.42
CA VAL A 48 -0.55 8.48 -12.40
C VAL A 48 -0.02 9.22 -13.61
N GLU A 49 -0.88 9.42 -14.61
CA GLU A 49 -0.55 10.26 -15.75
C GLU A 49 -0.70 11.74 -15.38
N SER A 50 0.37 12.52 -15.57
CA SER A 50 0.35 13.95 -15.30
C SER A 50 -0.36 14.66 -16.46
N ALA A 51 -1.62 15.03 -16.27
CA ALA A 51 -2.36 15.81 -17.27
C ALA A 51 -1.69 17.18 -17.55
N PRO A 52 -1.83 17.73 -18.78
CA PRO A 52 -1.37 19.07 -19.10
C PRO A 52 -2.05 20.13 -18.21
N ALA A 53 -1.39 21.27 -18.06
CA ALA A 53 -1.45 22.21 -16.92
C ALA A 53 -2.82 22.76 -16.48
N ASP A 54 -3.92 22.50 -17.19
CA ASP A 54 -5.24 23.12 -16.97
C ASP A 54 -6.22 22.27 -16.14
N THR A 55 -5.87 21.04 -15.78
CA THR A 55 -6.66 20.23 -14.84
C THR A 55 -5.93 20.05 -13.52
N ARG A 56 -6.66 20.11 -12.40
CA ARG A 56 -6.16 19.97 -11.03
C ARG A 56 -5.25 18.75 -10.94
N LYS A 57 -3.93 18.97 -10.98
CA LYS A 57 -2.93 17.90 -11.07
C LYS A 57 -3.07 16.99 -9.85
N LEU A 58 -3.47 15.74 -10.10
CA LEU A 58 -3.54 14.73 -9.06
C LEU A 58 -2.10 14.26 -8.81
N SER A 59 -1.51 14.78 -7.74
CA SER A 59 -0.13 14.44 -7.37
C SER A 59 -0.07 13.05 -6.73
N LEU A 60 1.06 12.37 -6.88
CA LEU A 60 1.25 11.06 -6.26
C LEU A 60 1.13 11.10 -4.73
N PRO A 61 1.65 12.11 -4.00
CA PRO A 61 1.39 12.28 -2.57
C PRO A 61 -0.10 12.43 -2.23
N SER A 62 -0.85 13.23 -3.00
CA SER A 62 -2.30 13.36 -2.79
C SER A 62 -3.05 12.05 -3.08
N LEU A 63 -2.59 11.26 -4.06
CA LEU A 63 -3.19 9.94 -4.33
C LEU A 63 -2.94 8.99 -3.15
N VAL A 64 -1.72 8.96 -2.59
CA VAL A 64 -1.42 8.17 -1.38
C VAL A 64 -2.35 8.57 -0.24
N GLU A 65 -2.47 9.86 0.04
CA GLU A 65 -3.29 10.35 1.15
C GLU A 65 -4.80 10.06 0.97
N ILE A 66 -5.28 10.04 -0.29
CA ILE A 66 -6.64 9.61 -0.63
C ILE A 66 -6.75 8.10 -0.38
N LEU A 67 -5.87 7.30 -0.97
CA LEU A 67 -5.95 5.84 -0.90
C LEU A 67 -5.81 5.33 0.54
N THR A 68 -4.92 5.90 1.35
CA THR A 68 -4.77 5.56 2.77
C THR A 68 -6.07 5.77 3.54
N ARG A 69 -6.90 6.76 3.18
CA ARG A 69 -8.22 6.99 3.82
C ARG A 69 -9.29 5.97 3.43
N TYR A 70 -9.18 5.38 2.24
CA TYR A 70 -10.17 4.43 1.70
C TYR A 70 -9.74 2.96 1.82
N THR A 71 -8.58 2.71 2.41
CA THR A 71 -8.01 1.36 2.55
C THR A 71 -7.92 0.97 4.03
N ARG A 72 -8.00 -0.33 4.31
CA ARG A 72 -8.01 -0.83 5.69
C ARG A 72 -6.58 -0.85 6.23
N GLY A 73 -6.42 -0.85 7.56
CA GLY A 73 -5.11 -0.95 8.21
C GLY A 73 -4.34 -2.26 7.94
N THR A 74 -4.99 -3.24 7.32
CA THR A 74 -4.40 -4.51 6.84
C THR A 74 -3.83 -4.39 5.43
N ASP A 75 -4.24 -3.39 4.66
CA ASP A 75 -3.77 -3.16 3.30
C ASP A 75 -2.42 -2.44 3.33
N VAL A 76 -1.67 -2.57 2.24
CA VAL A 76 -0.32 -2.03 2.11
C VAL A 76 -0.21 -1.21 0.83
N LEU A 77 0.39 -0.02 0.94
CA LEU A 77 0.74 0.84 -0.18
C LEU A 77 2.25 0.95 -0.33
N ALA A 78 2.74 0.99 -1.57
CA ALA A 78 4.12 1.33 -1.85
C ALA A 78 4.26 2.19 -3.11
N ARG A 79 5.24 3.08 -3.08
CA ARG A 79 5.67 3.80 -4.29
C ARG A 79 6.56 2.87 -5.11
N TRP A 80 6.06 2.43 -6.26
CA TRP A 80 6.77 1.47 -7.12
C TRP A 80 7.70 2.17 -8.12
N ALA A 81 7.28 3.31 -8.65
CA ALA A 81 8.06 4.11 -9.61
C ALA A 81 7.76 5.61 -9.41
N PRO A 82 8.50 6.54 -10.06
CA PRO A 82 8.29 7.98 -9.89
C PRO A 82 6.84 8.44 -10.07
N ALA A 83 6.07 7.74 -10.91
CA ALA A 83 4.67 8.03 -11.20
C ALA A 83 3.74 6.81 -10.98
N SER A 84 4.12 5.84 -10.13
CA SER A 84 3.33 4.62 -9.92
C SER A 84 3.23 4.21 -8.46
N LEU A 85 2.08 3.66 -8.11
CA LEU A 85 1.74 3.14 -6.79
C LEU A 85 1.30 1.70 -6.89
N ALA A 86 1.79 0.86 -5.98
CA ALA A 86 1.36 -0.51 -5.81
C ALA A 86 0.54 -0.63 -4.52
N LEU A 87 -0.54 -1.39 -4.59
CA LEU A 87 -1.42 -1.69 -3.48
C LEU A 87 -1.55 -3.20 -3.34
N LEU A 88 -1.42 -3.66 -2.11
CA LEU A 88 -1.78 -5.01 -1.69
C LEU A 88 -3.02 -4.90 -0.81
N LEU A 89 -4.14 -5.42 -1.32
CA LEU A 89 -5.41 -5.47 -0.60
C LEU A 89 -5.60 -6.87 -0.03
N VAL A 90 -5.88 -6.94 1.27
CA VAL A 90 -6.01 -8.18 2.03
C VAL A 90 -7.49 -8.42 2.30
N ASP A 91 -8.02 -9.53 1.77
CA ASP A 91 -9.41 -9.93 1.98
C ASP A 91 -10.41 -8.82 1.58
N ALA A 92 -10.20 -8.29 0.37
CA ALA A 92 -11.07 -7.28 -0.22
C ALA A 92 -12.36 -7.93 -0.73
N GLU A 93 -13.49 -7.50 -0.16
CA GLU A 93 -14.86 -7.78 -0.63
C GLU A 93 -15.49 -6.53 -1.27
#